data_AF-A0A942A2J2-F1
#
_entry.id   AF-A0A942A2J2-F1
#
_cell.length_a   1.000
_cell.length_b   1.000
_cell.length_c   1.000
_cell.angle_alpha   90.00
_cell.angle_beta   90.00
_cell.angle_gamma   90.00
#
_symmetry.space_group_name_H-M   'P 1'
#
loop_
_entity.id
_entity.type
_entity.pdbx_description
1 polymer ?
#
loop_
_entity_poly.entity_id
_entity_poly.type
_entity_poly.pdbx_seq_one_letter_code
_entity_poly.pdbx_strand_id
1 'polypeptide(L)'
;MKKSLLILTCCILLSALSTRVSGQESVEIRKSVEAQIQTLSSEFLTHMSSSKYSDAAGLFHCPQAYTSVKKTGQILGVSKLLKILTDEFGIPTSCKISEFPDPHYNVTVCGGDIQYWEKHPSQLQIPLEVVFSKENEGQIVILFSNVFNKWEIRAVAYGLPAQRPGAKERIMEVMAKMFATLQPKPQKPPTEKKYPIVLASHKLNESGIKDRKYLYKNEHSRG
;
A
#
# COMPACT_ATOMS: atom_id res chain seq x y z
N MET A 1 11.44 -12.59 12.43
CA MET A 1 10.52 -11.48 12.07
C MET A 1 10.22 -11.56 10.58
N LYS A 2 8.98 -11.86 10.19
CA LYS A 2 8.57 -11.92 8.77
C LYS A 2 8.48 -10.48 8.24
N LYS A 3 9.30 -10.13 7.25
CA LYS A 3 9.25 -8.83 6.56
C LYS A 3 7.92 -8.77 5.81
N SER A 4 7.01 -7.88 6.21
CA SER A 4 5.81 -7.58 5.42
C SER A 4 6.27 -6.86 4.16
N LEU A 5 6.47 -7.63 3.08
CA LEU A 5 6.81 -7.14 1.76
C LEU A 5 5.53 -6.50 1.18
N LEU A 6 5.50 -5.18 1.10
CA LEU A 6 4.45 -4.45 0.39
C LEU A 6 4.77 -4.60 -1.10
N ILE A 7 4.12 -5.57 -1.76
CA ILE A 7 4.38 -5.89 -3.17
C ILE A 7 3.66 -4.87 -4.03
N LEU A 8 4.42 -3.92 -4.59
CA LEU A 8 3.95 -3.01 -5.63
C LEU A 8 4.01 -3.76 -6.96
N THR A 9 2.87 -4.27 -7.41
CA THR A 9 2.77 -5.02 -8.67
C THR A 9 2.60 -4.05 -9.83
N CYS A 10 3.59 -4.04 -10.73
CA CYS A 10 3.56 -3.30 -11.97
C CYS A 10 2.67 -4.04 -12.97
N CYS A 11 1.42 -3.58 -13.13
CA CYS A 11 0.54 -4.07 -14.19
C CYS A 11 0.45 -2.98 -15.26
N ILE A 12 1.23 -3.10 -16.34
CA ILE A 12 0.96 -2.37 -17.59
C ILE A 12 -0.25 -3.07 -18.22
N LEU A 13 -1.46 -2.73 -17.77
CA LEU A 13 -2.71 -3.28 -18.30
C LEU A 13 -3.06 -2.54 -19.60
N LEU A 14 -2.83 -3.21 -20.73
CA LEU A 14 -3.48 -2.85 -21.99
C LEU A 14 -4.94 -3.29 -21.86
N SER A 15 -5.86 -2.36 -21.64
CA SER A 15 -7.29 -2.65 -21.48
C SER A 15 -7.89 -3.14 -22.80
N ALA A 16 -7.96 -4.46 -23.00
CA ALA A 16 -8.72 -5.05 -24.10
C ALA A 16 -10.23 -4.89 -23.84
N LEU A 17 -10.98 -4.45 -24.86
CA LEU A 17 -12.44 -4.30 -24.84
C LEU A 17 -13.12 -5.54 -24.23
N SER A 18 -13.72 -5.38 -23.05
CA SER A 18 -14.57 -6.41 -22.44
C SER A 18 -15.96 -6.34 -23.07
N THR A 19 -16.32 -7.36 -23.85
CA THR A 19 -17.67 -7.55 -24.38
C THR A 19 -18.60 -7.99 -23.24
N ARG A 20 -19.38 -7.05 -22.69
CA ARG A 20 -20.35 -7.36 -21.63
C ARG A 20 -21.50 -8.20 -22.21
N VAL A 21 -21.61 -9.45 -21.76
CA VAL A 21 -22.85 -10.24 -21.87
C VAL A 21 -23.91 -9.57 -20.99
N SER A 22 -24.92 -8.99 -21.62
CA SER A 22 -26.01 -8.27 -20.94
C SER A 22 -26.98 -9.26 -20.28
N GLY A 23 -26.67 -9.68 -19.06
CA GLY A 23 -27.67 -10.19 -18.13
C GLY A 23 -28.57 -9.06 -17.64
N GLN A 24 -29.88 -9.28 -17.64
CA GLN A 24 -30.92 -8.34 -17.27
C GLN A 24 -30.94 -8.13 -15.73
N GLU A 25 -29.89 -7.51 -15.19
CA GLU A 25 -29.92 -6.96 -13.84
C GLU A 25 -30.99 -5.87 -13.75
N SER A 26 -31.76 -5.86 -12.66
CA SER A 26 -32.83 -4.91 -12.46
C SER A 26 -32.29 -3.47 -12.45
N VAL A 27 -33.03 -2.57 -13.09
CA VAL A 27 -32.66 -1.14 -13.27
C VAL A 27 -32.37 -0.45 -11.94
N GLU A 28 -33.03 -0.88 -10.87
CA GLU A 28 -32.86 -0.34 -9.52
C GLU A 28 -31.51 -0.70 -8.89
N ILE A 29 -31.02 -1.93 -9.08
CA ILE A 29 -29.69 -2.36 -8.62
C ILE A 29 -28.60 -1.54 -9.32
N ARG A 30 -28.74 -1.32 -10.64
CA ARG A 30 -27.76 -0.54 -11.43
C ARG A 30 -27.65 0.91 -10.95
N LYS A 31 -28.79 1.59 -10.74
CA LYS A 31 -28.82 2.97 -10.22
C LYS A 31 -28.16 3.10 -8.85
N SER A 32 -28.38 2.12 -7.96
CA SER A 32 -27.78 2.09 -6.63
C SER A 32 -26.26 1.94 -6.68
N VAL A 33 -25.77 1.04 -7.55
CA VAL A 33 -24.33 0.82 -7.76
C VAL A 33 -23.65 2.07 -8.31
N GLU A 34 -24.21 2.70 -9.35
CA GLU A 34 -23.68 3.93 -9.93
C GLU A 34 -23.57 5.05 -8.91
N ALA A 35 -24.61 5.26 -8.08
CA ALA A 35 -24.60 6.27 -7.03
C ALA A 35 -23.51 6.00 -5.96
N GLN A 36 -23.32 4.75 -5.56
CA GLN A 36 -22.26 4.36 -4.61
C GLN A 36 -20.86 4.67 -5.18
N ILE A 37 -20.62 4.31 -6.43
CA ILE A 37 -19.35 4.55 -7.12
C ILE A 37 -19.07 6.04 -7.28
N GLN A 38 -20.07 6.82 -7.68
CA GLN A 38 -19.96 8.27 -7.80
C GLN A 38 -19.64 8.92 -6.45
N THR A 39 -20.31 8.47 -5.39
CA THR A 39 -20.07 8.95 -4.02
C THR A 39 -18.63 8.69 -3.60
N LEU A 40 -18.15 7.45 -3.71
CA LEU A 40 -16.78 7.08 -3.34
C LEU A 40 -15.72 7.81 -4.18
N SER A 41 -15.99 7.97 -5.49
CA SER A 41 -15.09 8.71 -6.39
C SER A 41 -14.98 10.18 -5.98
N SER A 42 -16.12 10.82 -5.70
CA SER A 42 -16.19 12.22 -5.26
C SER A 42 -15.52 12.43 -3.91
N GLU A 43 -15.77 11.53 -2.95
CA GLU A 43 -15.15 11.58 -1.62
C GLU A 43 -13.63 11.43 -1.73
N PHE A 44 -13.14 10.48 -2.51
CA PHE A 44 -11.71 10.30 -2.78
C PHE A 44 -11.08 11.57 -3.37
N LEU A 45 -11.68 12.12 -4.44
CA LEU A 45 -11.15 13.33 -5.09
C LEU A 45 -11.19 14.55 -4.16
N THR A 46 -12.21 14.67 -3.31
CA THR A 46 -12.34 15.73 -2.30
C THR A 46 -11.22 15.66 -1.26
N HIS A 47 -10.89 14.46 -0.78
CA HIS A 47 -9.76 14.29 0.13
C HIS A 47 -8.43 14.59 -0.55
N MET A 48 -8.25 14.16 -1.80
CA MET A 48 -7.03 14.44 -2.57
C MET A 48 -6.82 15.94 -2.81
N SER A 49 -7.87 16.67 -3.22
CA SER A 49 -7.78 18.13 -3.43
C SER A 49 -7.55 18.91 -2.13
N SER A 50 -8.01 18.38 -1.00
CA SER A 50 -7.80 18.95 0.34
C SER A 50 -6.50 18.50 1.01
N SER A 51 -5.62 17.76 0.32
CA SER A 51 -4.40 17.16 0.89
C SER A 51 -4.63 16.27 2.12
N LYS A 52 -5.83 15.70 2.26
CA LYS A 52 -6.23 14.79 3.34
C LYS A 52 -5.91 13.34 2.98
N TYR A 53 -4.64 13.05 2.73
CA TYR A 53 -4.22 11.76 2.19
C TYR A 53 -4.50 10.55 3.09
N SER A 54 -4.53 10.75 4.41
CA SER A 54 -4.88 9.66 5.35
C SER A 54 -6.35 9.28 5.22
N ASP A 55 -7.24 10.26 5.04
CA ASP A 55 -8.67 10.03 4.87
C ASP A 55 -8.93 9.37 3.50
N ALA A 56 -8.28 9.87 2.44
CA ALA A 56 -8.33 9.23 1.11
C ALA A 56 -7.84 7.78 1.16
N ALA A 57 -6.76 7.49 1.89
CA ALA A 57 -6.25 6.14 2.08
C ALA A 57 -7.22 5.24 2.88
N GLY A 58 -8.02 5.84 3.77
CA GLY A 58 -9.06 5.14 4.53
C GLY A 58 -10.22 4.63 3.67
N LEU A 59 -10.41 5.17 2.47
CA LEU A 59 -11.42 4.71 1.51
C LEU A 59 -11.01 3.42 0.77
N PHE A 60 -9.71 3.07 0.79
CA PHE A 60 -9.23 1.85 0.15
C PHE A 60 -9.66 0.64 0.95
N HIS A 61 -10.08 -0.40 0.23
CA HIS A 61 -10.40 -1.68 0.85
C HIS A 61 -9.22 -2.23 1.64
N CYS A 62 -9.54 -2.76 2.82
CA CYS A 62 -8.59 -3.47 3.65
C CYS A 62 -9.12 -4.86 3.97
N PRO A 63 -8.36 -5.94 3.67
CA PRO A 63 -8.81 -7.30 3.94
C PRO A 63 -9.22 -7.48 5.40
N GLN A 64 -10.36 -8.14 5.64
CA GLN A 64 -10.90 -8.32 6.99
C GLN A 64 -9.94 -9.08 7.91
N ALA A 65 -9.16 -10.01 7.35
CA ALA A 65 -8.15 -10.78 8.08
C ALA A 65 -6.96 -9.95 8.58
N TYR A 66 -6.84 -8.68 8.19
CA TYR A 66 -5.74 -7.83 8.65
C TYR A 66 -5.95 -7.45 10.13
N THR A 67 -4.89 -7.56 10.92
CA THR A 67 -4.84 -7.04 12.29
C THR A 67 -4.92 -5.50 12.28
N SER A 68 -5.28 -4.89 13.39
CA SER A 68 -5.26 -3.42 13.55
C SER A 68 -3.93 -2.80 13.10
N VAL A 69 -2.80 -3.39 13.52
CA VAL A 69 -1.45 -2.96 13.12
C VAL A 69 -1.26 -3.03 11.60
N LYS A 70 -1.70 -4.10 10.93
CA LYS A 70 -1.58 -4.24 9.47
C LYS A 70 -2.48 -3.25 8.74
N LYS A 71 -3.70 -2.99 9.26
CA LYS A 71 -4.63 -1.97 8.74
C LYS A 71 -4.01 -0.58 8.81
N THR A 72 -3.52 -0.17 9.98
CA THR A 72 -2.84 1.12 10.17
C THR A 72 -1.60 1.25 9.28
N GLY A 73 -0.82 0.18 9.15
CA GLY A 73 0.34 0.13 8.26
C GLY A 73 -0.03 0.33 6.79
N GLN A 74 -1.12 -0.28 6.32
CA GLN A 74 -1.65 -0.08 4.97
C GLN A 74 -2.10 1.37 4.76
N ILE A 75 -2.93 1.92 5.64
CA ILE A 75 -3.43 3.30 5.53
C ILE A 75 -2.25 4.27 5.46
N LEU A 76 -1.25 4.11 6.34
CA LEU A 76 -0.05 4.94 6.34
C LEU A 76 0.77 4.78 5.05
N GLY A 77 0.91 3.56 4.54
CA GLY A 77 1.62 3.27 3.29
C GLY A 77 0.93 3.91 2.08
N VAL A 78 -0.37 3.68 1.93
CA VAL A 78 -1.21 4.25 0.86
C VAL A 78 -1.21 5.77 0.94
N SER A 79 -1.39 6.35 2.13
CA SER A 79 -1.36 7.80 2.36
C SER A 79 -0.07 8.45 1.85
N LYS A 80 1.09 7.84 2.14
CA LYS A 80 2.39 8.32 1.63
C LYS A 80 2.47 8.25 0.11
N LEU A 81 1.99 7.18 -0.50
CA LEU A 81 1.99 7.03 -1.96
C LEU A 81 1.06 8.04 -2.63
N LEU A 82 -0.14 8.26 -2.09
CA LEU A 82 -1.07 9.28 -2.57
C LEU A 82 -0.44 10.68 -2.51
N LYS A 83 0.27 10.99 -1.42
CA LYS A 83 1.02 12.24 -1.33
C LYS A 83 2.07 12.36 -2.44
N ILE A 84 2.84 11.32 -2.73
CA ILE A 84 3.82 11.33 -3.84
C ILE A 84 3.12 11.63 -5.16
N LEU A 85 1.97 11.01 -5.43
CA LEU A 85 1.23 11.29 -6.66
C LEU A 85 0.82 12.76 -6.74
N THR A 86 0.33 13.36 -5.66
CA THR A 86 0.02 14.81 -5.64
C THR A 86 1.27 15.68 -5.75
N ASP A 87 2.38 15.30 -5.13
CA ASP A 87 3.65 16.03 -5.23
C ASP A 87 4.19 15.99 -6.67
N GLU A 88 4.02 14.88 -7.40
CA GLU A 88 4.57 14.68 -8.74
C GLU A 88 3.64 15.18 -9.85
N PHE A 89 2.35 14.84 -9.80
CA PHE A 89 1.37 15.25 -10.81
C PHE A 89 0.79 16.63 -10.52
N GLY A 90 0.65 16.99 -9.24
CA GLY A 90 -0.14 18.13 -8.80
C GLY A 90 -1.56 17.76 -8.40
N ILE A 91 -2.34 18.77 -8.02
CA ILE A 91 -3.75 18.60 -7.65
C ILE A 91 -4.57 18.53 -8.95
N PRO A 92 -5.57 17.62 -9.07
CA PRO A 92 -6.50 17.64 -10.18
C PRO A 92 -7.39 18.89 -10.11
N THR A 93 -7.41 19.70 -11.16
CA THR A 93 -8.21 20.94 -11.24
C THR A 93 -9.52 20.76 -12.00
N SER A 94 -9.62 19.69 -12.81
CA SER A 94 -10.84 19.27 -13.50
C SER A 94 -10.90 17.75 -13.50
N CYS A 95 -12.11 17.20 -13.52
CA CYS A 95 -12.36 15.76 -13.59
C CYS A 95 -13.61 15.51 -14.45
N LYS A 96 -13.49 14.67 -15.47
CA LYS A 96 -14.61 14.23 -16.32
C LYS A 96 -14.51 12.73 -16.54
N ILE A 97 -15.63 12.02 -16.46
CA ILE A 97 -15.66 10.59 -16.80
C ILE A 97 -15.39 10.46 -18.31
N SER A 98 -14.43 9.60 -18.66
CA SER A 98 -14.11 9.27 -20.05
C SER A 98 -14.91 8.05 -20.49
N GLU A 99 -15.75 8.19 -21.51
CA GLU A 99 -16.48 7.04 -22.09
C GLU A 99 -15.55 6.17 -22.95
N PHE A 100 -14.53 6.79 -23.54
CA PHE A 100 -13.58 6.16 -24.46
C PHE A 100 -12.15 6.58 -24.06
N PRO A 101 -11.60 5.99 -22.98
CA PRO A 101 -10.27 6.36 -22.51
C PRO A 101 -9.22 5.96 -23.55
N ASP A 102 -8.41 6.93 -23.96
CA ASP A 102 -7.19 6.67 -24.75
C ASP A 102 -6.21 5.74 -24.00
N PRO A 103 -5.22 5.14 -24.66
CA PRO A 103 -4.15 4.43 -23.99
C PRO A 103 -3.31 5.37 -23.10
N HIS A 104 -2.99 4.94 -21.88
CA HIS A 104 -2.19 5.70 -20.93
C HIS A 104 -1.07 4.85 -20.32
N TYR A 105 0.05 5.49 -19.98
CA TYR A 105 1.00 4.94 -19.03
C TYR A 105 0.58 5.38 -17.63
N ASN A 106 0.56 4.48 -16.66
CA ASN A 106 0.11 4.79 -15.30
C ASN A 106 0.98 4.17 -14.21
N VAL A 107 0.91 4.80 -13.03
CA VAL A 107 1.33 4.23 -11.75
C VAL A 107 0.09 3.97 -10.91
N THR A 108 0.05 2.84 -10.21
CA THR A 108 -1.11 2.41 -9.44
C THR A 108 -0.79 2.30 -7.96
N VAL A 109 -1.67 2.84 -7.12
CA VAL A 109 -1.70 2.64 -5.67
C VAL A 109 -2.84 1.69 -5.34
N CYS A 110 -2.58 0.67 -4.53
CA CYS A 110 -3.54 -0.39 -4.21
C CYS A 110 -3.55 -0.66 -2.69
N GLY A 111 -4.73 -0.93 -2.12
CA GLY A 111 -4.86 -1.54 -0.80
C GLY A 111 -4.76 -3.05 -0.89
N GLY A 112 -4.51 -3.77 0.21
CA GLY A 112 -4.42 -5.23 0.21
C GLY A 112 -3.19 -5.79 -0.52
N ASP A 113 -3.06 -7.12 -0.52
CA ASP A 113 -1.98 -7.85 -1.19
C ASP A 113 -2.50 -8.59 -2.44
N ILE A 114 -1.58 -8.99 -3.32
CA ILE A 114 -1.92 -9.69 -4.57
C ILE A 114 -2.77 -10.93 -4.30
N GLN A 115 -2.37 -11.73 -3.32
CA GLN A 115 -3.02 -12.99 -2.95
C GLN A 115 -4.48 -12.77 -2.52
N TYR A 116 -4.77 -11.63 -1.88
CA TYR A 116 -6.13 -11.25 -1.55
C TYR A 116 -6.95 -10.94 -2.82
N TRP A 117 -6.40 -10.16 -3.75
CA TRP A 117 -7.11 -9.74 -4.95
C TRP A 117 -7.28 -10.82 -6.00
N GLU A 118 -6.38 -11.81 -6.05
CA GLU A 118 -6.58 -13.04 -6.85
C GLU A 118 -7.89 -13.74 -6.49
N LYS A 119 -8.34 -13.62 -5.23
CA LYS A 119 -9.60 -14.20 -4.74
C LYS A 119 -10.80 -13.27 -4.88
N HIS A 120 -10.59 -12.00 -5.22
CA HIS A 120 -11.63 -10.98 -5.36
C HIS A 120 -11.46 -10.22 -6.68
N PRO A 121 -11.60 -10.91 -7.84
CA PRO A 121 -11.22 -10.35 -9.14
C PRO A 121 -12.25 -9.35 -9.71
N SER A 122 -13.47 -9.28 -9.15
CA SER A 122 -14.54 -8.40 -9.64
C SER A 122 -14.05 -6.96 -9.69
N GLN A 123 -14.10 -6.38 -10.89
CA GLN A 123 -13.51 -5.07 -11.15
C GLN A 123 -14.44 -4.22 -11.99
N LEU A 124 -14.75 -3.05 -11.49
CA LEU A 124 -15.25 -1.94 -12.30
C LEU A 124 -14.19 -0.85 -12.31
N GLN A 125 -13.98 -0.23 -13.46
CA GLN A 125 -13.02 0.87 -13.60
C GLN A 125 -13.77 2.13 -14.01
N ILE A 126 -13.45 3.24 -13.35
CA ILE A 126 -13.97 4.56 -13.71
C ILE A 126 -12.77 5.40 -14.18
N PRO A 127 -12.55 5.51 -15.50
CA PRO A 127 -11.55 6.39 -16.04
C PRO A 127 -12.03 7.85 -15.99
N LEU A 128 -11.19 8.71 -15.44
CA LEU A 128 -11.42 10.14 -15.32
C LEU A 128 -10.33 10.86 -16.11
N GLU A 129 -10.73 11.62 -17.12
CA GLU A 129 -9.89 12.66 -17.72
C GLU A 129 -9.70 13.79 -16.71
N VAL A 130 -8.45 14.19 -16.50
CA VAL A 130 -8.10 15.23 -15.53
C VAL A 130 -7.08 16.19 -16.10
N VAL A 131 -7.11 17.43 -15.61
CA VAL A 131 -6.00 18.37 -15.74
C VAL A 131 -5.30 18.44 -14.40
N PHE A 132 -4.05 18.01 -14.35
CA PHE A 132 -3.18 18.10 -13.19
C PHE A 132 -2.41 19.42 -13.19
N SER A 133 -2.24 20.02 -12.00
CA SER A 133 -1.57 21.33 -11.88
C SER A 133 -0.08 21.36 -12.26
N LYS A 134 0.62 20.21 -12.37
CA LYS A 134 2.03 20.14 -12.81
C LYS A 134 2.24 19.37 -14.12
N GLU A 135 1.29 18.53 -14.51
CA GLU A 135 1.41 17.66 -15.67
C GLU A 135 0.42 17.99 -16.80
N ASN A 136 -0.46 18.98 -16.62
CA ASN A 136 -1.55 19.28 -17.54
C ASN A 136 -2.45 18.05 -17.75
N GLU A 137 -2.79 17.71 -18.99
CA GLU A 137 -3.67 16.60 -19.32
C GLU A 137 -3.13 15.25 -18.83
N GLY A 138 -4.00 14.48 -18.18
CA GLY A 138 -3.73 13.13 -17.73
C GLY A 138 -5.01 12.39 -17.37
N GLN A 139 -4.83 11.28 -16.66
CA GLN A 139 -5.93 10.39 -16.30
C GLN A 139 -5.80 9.92 -14.85
N ILE A 140 -6.94 9.84 -14.16
CA ILE A 140 -7.11 9.05 -12.95
C ILE A 140 -8.04 7.89 -13.28
N VAL A 141 -7.63 6.65 -12.98
CA VAL A 141 -8.53 5.49 -13.05
C VAL A 141 -8.79 5.00 -11.64
N ILE A 142 -10.05 5.02 -11.21
CA ILE A 142 -10.44 4.41 -9.92
C ILE A 142 -10.95 3.00 -10.20
N LEU A 143 -10.28 2.01 -9.61
CA LEU A 143 -10.62 0.60 -9.71
C LEU A 143 -11.40 0.20 -8.47
N PHE A 144 -12.63 -0.25 -8.68
CA PHE A 144 -13.53 -0.73 -7.65
C PHE A 144 -13.62 -2.25 -7.69
N SER A 145 -13.79 -2.86 -6.52
CA SER A 145 -14.14 -4.26 -6.41
C SER A 145 -15.41 -4.41 -5.57
N ASN A 146 -16.26 -5.36 -5.97
CA ASN A 146 -17.40 -5.76 -5.17
C ASN A 146 -16.93 -6.82 -4.16
N VAL A 147 -16.85 -6.43 -2.89
CA VAL A 147 -16.41 -7.28 -1.78
C VAL A 147 -17.56 -7.36 -0.79
N PHE A 148 -18.07 -8.57 -0.54
CA PHE A 148 -19.23 -8.80 0.33
C PHE A 148 -20.45 -7.93 -0.01
N ASN A 149 -20.80 -7.84 -1.29
CA ASN A 149 -21.92 -7.03 -1.82
C ASN A 149 -21.77 -5.52 -1.60
N LYS A 150 -20.55 -5.03 -1.42
CA LYS A 150 -20.23 -3.60 -1.29
C LYS A 150 -19.16 -3.22 -2.30
N TRP A 151 -19.38 -2.13 -3.03
CA TRP A 151 -18.32 -1.56 -3.87
C TRP A 151 -17.34 -0.78 -3.01
N GLU A 152 -16.06 -1.11 -3.15
CA GLU A 152 -14.98 -0.49 -2.40
C GLU A 152 -13.82 -0.15 -3.34
N ILE A 153 -13.07 0.90 -3.04
CA ILE A 153 -11.90 1.28 -3.84
C ILE A 153 -10.82 0.23 -3.62
N ARG A 154 -10.47 -0.50 -4.68
CA ARG A 154 -9.34 -1.44 -4.66
C ARG A 154 -8.03 -0.69 -4.91
N ALA A 155 -8.02 0.11 -5.96
CA ALA A 155 -6.83 0.78 -6.44
C ALA A 155 -7.18 2.09 -7.14
N VAL A 156 -6.20 2.98 -7.22
CA VAL A 156 -6.26 4.21 -8.01
C VAL A 156 -4.99 4.31 -8.84
N ALA A 157 -5.15 4.53 -10.14
CA ALA A 157 -4.06 4.73 -11.08
C ALA A 157 -4.00 6.19 -11.53
N TYR A 158 -2.80 6.76 -11.57
CA TYR A 158 -2.53 8.10 -12.12
C TYR A 158 -1.67 7.90 -13.37
N GLY A 159 -2.06 8.52 -14.48
CA GLY A 159 -1.41 8.28 -15.76
C GLY A 159 -1.34 9.50 -16.67
N LEU A 160 -0.50 9.36 -17.68
CA LEU A 160 -0.30 10.31 -18.76
C LEU A 160 -0.65 9.65 -20.11
N PRO A 161 -1.16 10.40 -21.10
CA PRO A 161 -1.52 9.84 -22.40
C PRO A 161 -0.31 9.17 -23.06
N ALA A 162 -0.50 7.98 -23.63
CA ALA A 162 0.61 7.22 -24.21
C ALA A 162 1.26 7.92 -25.41
N GLN A 163 0.52 8.77 -26.10
CA GLN A 163 0.97 9.60 -27.21
C GLN A 163 1.80 10.82 -26.77
N ARG A 164 1.81 11.19 -25.48
CA ARG A 164 2.60 12.32 -24.98
C ARG A 164 4.10 11.95 -24.98
N PRO A 165 4.97 12.74 -25.65
CA PRO A 165 6.41 12.50 -25.63
C PRO A 165 6.96 12.45 -24.19
N GLY A 166 7.74 11.42 -23.86
CA GLY A 166 8.33 11.23 -22.54
C GLY A 166 7.39 10.68 -21.46
N ALA A 167 6.12 10.37 -21.78
CA ALA A 167 5.14 9.91 -20.79
C ALA A 167 5.58 8.63 -20.07
N LYS A 168 6.14 7.67 -20.80
CA LYS A 168 6.60 6.39 -20.22
C LYS A 168 7.73 6.63 -19.21
N GLU A 169 8.75 7.40 -19.62
CA GLU A 169 9.90 7.74 -18.79
C GLU A 169 9.45 8.48 -17.53
N ARG A 170 8.53 9.44 -17.68
CA ARG A 170 7.98 10.19 -16.56
C ARG A 170 7.24 9.30 -15.56
N ILE A 171 6.41 8.38 -16.04
CA ILE A 171 5.70 7.39 -15.20
C ILE A 171 6.69 6.48 -14.48
N MET A 172 7.77 6.05 -15.15
CA MET A 172 8.84 5.25 -14.52
C MET A 172 9.57 6.02 -13.42
N GLU A 173 9.85 7.31 -13.60
CA GLU A 173 10.45 8.16 -12.55
C GLU A 173 9.56 8.26 -11.31
N VAL A 174 8.25 8.50 -11.50
CA VAL A 174 7.30 8.55 -10.38
C VAL A 174 7.24 7.20 -9.68
N MET A 175 7.20 6.10 -10.44
CA MET A 175 7.23 4.75 -9.91
C MET A 175 8.48 4.50 -9.05
N ALA A 176 9.65 4.96 -9.50
CA ALA A 176 10.89 4.83 -8.74
C ALA A 176 10.83 5.57 -7.38
N LYS A 177 10.24 6.79 -7.35
CA LYS A 177 10.01 7.55 -6.11
C LYS A 177 9.05 6.85 -5.15
N MET A 178 8.00 6.24 -5.69
CA MET A 178 7.07 5.42 -4.91
C MET A 178 7.79 4.23 -4.27
N PHE A 179 8.57 3.48 -5.05
CA PHE A 179 9.36 2.34 -4.54
C PHE A 179 10.33 2.76 -3.44
N ALA A 180 11.09 3.84 -3.65
CA ALA A 180 12.03 4.35 -2.64
C ALA A 180 11.34 4.72 -1.32
N THR A 181 10.10 5.22 -1.37
CA THR A 181 9.34 5.61 -0.18
C THR A 181 8.83 4.41 0.63
N LEU A 182 8.58 3.29 -0.03
CA LEU A 182 8.09 2.06 0.63
C LEU A 182 9.22 1.24 1.25
N GLN A 183 10.47 1.45 0.84
CA GLN A 183 11.57 0.72 1.43
C GLN A 183 11.73 1.08 2.92
N PRO A 184 11.88 0.08 3.81
CA PRO A 184 12.20 0.36 5.19
C PRO A 184 13.51 1.14 5.23
N LYS A 185 13.53 2.28 5.94
CA LYS A 185 14.78 3.02 6.16
C LYS A 185 15.81 2.04 6.71
N PRO A 186 17.05 2.03 6.18
CA PRO A 186 18.13 1.23 6.75
C PRO A 186 18.17 1.49 8.25
N GLN A 187 17.96 0.46 9.07
CA GLN A 187 18.14 0.60 10.50
C GLN A 187 19.61 0.95 10.69
N LYS A 188 19.88 2.12 11.31
CA LYS A 188 21.26 2.43 11.73
C LYS A 188 21.74 1.22 12.53
N PRO A 189 22.93 0.67 12.22
CA PRO A 189 23.46 -0.44 13.01
C PRO A 189 23.38 -0.03 14.48
N PRO A 190 22.95 -0.93 15.38
CA PRO A 190 22.89 -0.63 16.80
C PRO A 190 24.25 -0.04 17.17
N THR A 191 24.25 1.20 17.64
CA THR A 191 25.49 1.87 18.03
C THR A 191 26.08 0.97 19.10
N GLU A 192 27.20 0.33 18.77
CA GLU A 192 27.89 -0.58 19.66
C GLU A 192 28.18 0.22 20.91
N LYS A 193 27.35 0.04 21.95
CA LYS A 193 27.64 0.63 23.25
C LYS A 193 28.95 -0.01 23.62
N LYS A 194 30.04 0.76 23.54
CA LYS A 194 31.31 0.43 24.19
C LYS A 194 30.99 0.32 25.67
N TYR A 195 30.51 -0.84 26.09
CA TYR A 195 30.59 -1.21 27.48
C TYR A 195 32.09 -1.21 27.76
N PRO A 196 32.58 -0.37 28.68
CA PRO A 196 33.96 -0.52 29.12
C PRO A 196 34.08 -1.98 29.56
N ILE A 197 35.01 -2.70 28.93
CA ILE A 197 35.42 -4.00 29.42
C ILE A 197 36.03 -3.70 30.77
N VAL A 198 35.22 -3.74 31.83
CA VAL A 198 35.71 -3.76 33.20
C VAL A 198 36.33 -5.13 33.32
N LEU A 199 37.62 -5.22 33.00
CA LEU A 199 38.48 -6.31 33.43
C LEU A 199 38.43 -6.28 34.96
N ALA A 200 37.49 -7.04 35.53
CA ALA A 200 37.55 -7.38 36.93
C ALA A 200 38.82 -8.20 37.11
N SER A 201 39.91 -7.52 37.44
CA SER A 201 41.12 -8.13 37.97
C SER A 201 40.71 -8.80 39.27
N HIS A 202 40.32 -10.08 39.18
CA HIS A 202 40.25 -10.97 40.32
C HIS A 202 41.65 -11.01 40.92
N LYS A 203 41.88 -10.22 41.97
CA LYS A 203 42.93 -10.52 42.95
C LYS A 203 42.55 -11.86 43.56
N LEU A 204 43.23 -12.91 43.12
CA LEU A 204 43.34 -14.16 43.85
C LEU A 204 43.93 -13.83 45.22
N ASN A 205 43.07 -13.75 46.23
CA ASN A 205 43.51 -13.81 47.62
C ASN A 205 43.90 -15.27 47.89
N GLU A 206 45.20 -15.55 47.79
CA GLU A 206 45.80 -16.71 48.44
C GLU A 206 45.75 -16.49 49.96
N SER A 207 44.67 -16.91 50.60
CA SER A 207 44.72 -17.29 52.02
C SER A 207 43.52 -18.16 52.37
N GLY A 208 43.79 -19.34 52.93
CA GLY A 208 42.79 -20.11 53.65
C GLY A 208 42.41 -21.45 53.05
N ILE A 209 43.41 -22.31 52.79
CA ILE A 209 43.20 -23.75 53.00
C ILE A 209 42.82 -23.93 54.48
N LYS A 210 41.56 -24.29 54.74
CA LYS A 210 41.19 -25.10 55.91
C LYS A 210 39.77 -25.66 55.75
N ASP A 211 39.74 -26.97 55.62
CA ASP A 211 38.72 -27.90 56.11
C ASP A 211 37.25 -27.57 55.83
N ARG A 212 36.67 -28.24 54.84
CA ARG A 212 35.32 -28.78 54.99
C ARG A 212 35.16 -30.14 54.30
N LYS A 213 35.31 -31.13 55.17
CA LYS A 213 34.77 -32.48 55.13
C LYS A 213 33.34 -32.57 54.56
N TYR A 214 33.15 -33.57 53.69
CA TYR A 214 31.96 -34.40 53.43
C TYR A 214 30.60 -33.73 53.17
N LEU A 215 29.99 -34.00 52.00
CA LEU A 215 28.99 -35.07 51.86
C LEU A 215 28.60 -35.24 50.38
N TYR A 216 28.96 -36.38 49.79
CA TYR A 216 28.35 -36.89 48.57
C TYR A 216 27.06 -37.61 48.98
N LYS A 217 25.90 -37.17 48.47
CA LYS A 217 24.72 -38.02 48.36
C LYS A 217 24.25 -38.03 46.92
N ASN A 218 24.58 -39.14 46.27
CA ASN A 218 23.87 -39.68 45.12
C ASN A 218 22.42 -39.98 45.53
N GLU A 219 21.44 -39.50 44.78
CA GLU A 219 20.21 -40.27 44.56
C GLU A 219 19.80 -40.19 43.09
N HIS A 220 19.98 -41.33 42.42
CA HIS A 220 19.19 -41.76 41.28
C HIS A 220 17.75 -42.04 41.73
N SER A 221 16.77 -41.63 40.92
CA SER A 221 15.47 -42.30 40.72
C SER A 221 14.82 -41.62 39.51
N ARG A 222 14.85 -42.19 38.31
CA ARG A 222 13.87 -43.15 37.73
C ARG A 222 12.41 -42.72 37.89
N GLY A 223 11.79 -42.48 36.74
CA GLY A 223 10.37 -42.29 36.47
C GLY A 223 10.21 -42.06 34.98
#